data_AF-A0AAP5UAA8-F1
#
_entry.id   AF-A0AAP5UAA8-F1
#
_cell.length_a   1.000
_cell.length_b   1.000
_cell.length_c   1.000
_cell.angle_alpha   90.00
_cell.angle_beta   90.00
_cell.angle_gamma   90.00
#
_symmetry.space_group_name_H-M   'P 1'
#
loop_
_entity.id
_entity.type
_entity.pdbx_description
1 polymer ?
#
loop_
_entity_poly.entity_id
_entity_poly.type
_entity_poly.pdbx_seq_one_letter_code
_entity_poly.pdbx_strand_id
1 'polypeptide(L)'
;MPISINKIKKYKNSIIIILGIFLLIVVIFRIYLTVSIAKAEFIHYDDFKTPTRYVTYTHRNDKIIKQNTTVSTPYINKRNGNYSSVTDKLKNISGIRTTKKYEKSVIFETIEVNFNKLSKNNLNRYQEIMSEIDTPITTDLNLKNSTKLLEKQGFLTAEKYQELKEDKEP
;
A
#
# COMPACT_ATOMS: atom_id res chain seq x y z
N MET A 1 53.65 19.50 -29.82
CA MET A 1 52.42 19.42 -28.98
C MET A 1 52.73 19.28 -27.47
N PRO A 2 53.25 20.31 -26.74
CA PRO A 2 53.50 20.16 -25.29
C PRO A 2 52.56 20.98 -24.38
N ILE A 3 51.74 21.88 -24.92
CA ILE A 3 50.99 22.88 -24.13
C ILE A 3 49.82 22.26 -23.34
N SER A 4 49.23 21.17 -23.83
CA SER A 4 48.11 20.48 -23.17
C SER A 4 48.54 19.76 -21.89
N ILE A 5 49.73 19.14 -21.89
CA ILE A 5 50.21 18.28 -20.79
C ILE A 5 50.50 19.11 -19.53
N ASN A 6 51.05 20.32 -19.67
CA ASN A 6 51.34 21.20 -18.54
C ASN A 6 50.07 21.81 -17.90
N LYS A 7 49.02 22.10 -18.70
CA LYS A 7 47.73 22.53 -18.16
C LYS A 7 47.04 21.40 -17.38
N ILE A 8 47.11 20.16 -17.86
CA ILE A 8 46.53 19.00 -17.19
C ILE A 8 47.19 18.76 -15.82
N LYS A 9 48.52 18.92 -15.69
CA LYS A 9 49.23 18.83 -14.40
C LYS A 9 48.77 19.89 -13.39
N LYS A 10 48.51 21.12 -13.84
CA LYS A 10 48.08 22.25 -12.98
C LYS A 10 46.68 22.04 -12.39
N TYR A 11 45.77 21.40 -13.13
CA TYR A 11 44.38 21.19 -12.73
C TYR A 11 44.06 19.74 -12.34
N LYS A 12 45.08 18.88 -12.18
CA LYS A 12 44.93 17.45 -11.91
C LYS A 12 44.01 17.18 -10.70
N ASN A 13 44.17 17.95 -9.62
CA ASN A 13 43.34 17.81 -8.42
C ASN A 13 41.89 18.26 -8.66
N SER A 14 41.68 19.36 -9.39
CA SER A 14 40.33 19.82 -9.75
C SER A 14 39.60 18.83 -10.65
N ILE A 15 40.31 18.22 -11.60
CA ILE A 15 39.75 17.17 -12.48
C ILE A 15 39.33 15.94 -11.68
N ILE A 16 40.17 15.50 -10.73
CA ILE A 16 39.86 14.37 -9.84
C ILE A 16 38.62 14.67 -8.97
N ILE A 17 38.51 15.88 -8.43
CA ILE A 17 37.36 16.30 -7.62
C ILE A 17 36.06 16.31 -8.45
N ILE A 18 36.10 16.87 -9.67
CA ILE A 18 34.94 16.92 -10.56
C ILE A 18 34.50 15.50 -10.95
N LEU A 19 35.44 14.61 -11.27
CA LEU A 19 35.14 13.19 -11.53
C LEU A 19 34.52 12.50 -10.32
N GLY A 20 35.04 12.76 -9.12
CA GLY A 20 34.50 12.20 -7.87
C GLY A 20 33.07 12.64 -7.59
N ILE A 21 32.76 13.93 -7.78
CA ILE A 21 31.40 14.48 -7.65
C ILE A 21 30.47 13.84 -8.69
N PHE A 22 30.93 13.68 -9.93
CA PHE A 22 30.14 13.05 -10.99
C PHE A 22 29.79 11.60 -10.66
N LEU A 23 30.77 10.85 -10.13
CA LEU A 23 30.58 9.48 -9.67
C LEU A 23 29.57 9.40 -8.50
N LEU A 24 29.65 10.34 -7.55
CA LEU A 24 28.71 10.43 -6.43
C LEU A 24 27.27 10.68 -6.91
N ILE A 25 27.09 11.58 -7.88
CA ILE A 25 25.78 11.88 -8.48
C ILE A 25 25.22 10.65 -9.17
N VAL A 26 26.03 9.91 -9.94
CA VAL A 26 25.59 8.67 -10.62
C VAL A 26 25.16 7.60 -9.61
N VAL A 27 25.86 7.46 -8.48
CA VAL A 27 25.49 6.52 -7.41
C VAL A 27 24.16 6.92 -6.76
N ILE A 28 23.98 8.22 -6.46
CA ILE A 28 22.72 8.74 -5.90
C ILE A 28 21.57 8.52 -6.89
N PHE A 29 21.79 8.78 -8.18
CA PHE A 29 20.77 8.61 -9.23
C PHE A 29 20.40 7.14 -9.43
N ARG A 30 21.38 6.23 -9.37
CA ARG A 30 21.17 4.77 -9.38
C ARG A 30 20.31 4.34 -8.20
N ILE A 31 20.59 4.82 -6.98
CA ILE A 31 19.79 4.52 -5.78
C ILE A 31 18.37 5.07 -5.89
N TYR A 32 18.20 6.25 -6.52
CA TYR A 32 16.87 6.85 -6.69
C TYR A 32 16.01 6.10 -7.73
N LEU A 33 16.64 5.56 -8.79
CA LEU A 33 15.98 4.82 -9.87
C LEU A 33 15.62 3.36 -9.51
N THR A 34 16.35 2.71 -8.60
CA THR A 34 16.03 1.32 -8.18
C THR A 34 14.82 1.21 -7.25
N VAL A 35 14.30 2.34 -6.77
CA VAL A 35 13.20 2.37 -5.80
C VAL A 35 11.87 2.47 -6.54
N SER A 36 11.46 1.36 -7.17
CA SER A 36 10.16 1.26 -7.83
C SER A 36 9.03 1.21 -6.78
N ILE A 37 7.99 2.00 -7.02
CA ILE A 37 6.75 1.91 -6.24
C ILE A 37 5.89 0.83 -6.89
N ALA A 38 5.54 -0.19 -6.12
CA ALA A 38 4.74 -1.30 -6.59
C ALA A 38 3.41 -1.40 -5.84
N LYS A 39 2.49 -2.20 -6.40
CA LYS A 39 1.19 -2.50 -5.81
C LYS A 39 1.05 -3.99 -5.59
N ALA A 40 0.44 -4.35 -4.46
CA ALA A 40 0.02 -5.71 -4.16
C ALA A 40 -1.49 -5.70 -3.87
N GLU A 41 -2.22 -6.62 -4.48
CA GLU A 41 -3.68 -6.67 -4.44
C GLU A 41 -4.16 -7.99 -3.83
N PHE A 42 -5.15 -7.87 -2.94
CA PHE A 42 -5.70 -8.96 -2.15
C PHE A 42 -7.22 -8.90 -2.15
N ILE A 43 -7.84 -10.07 -2.19
CA ILE A 43 -9.29 -10.23 -2.27
C ILE A 43 -9.78 -11.27 -1.27
N HIS A 44 -10.87 -10.94 -0.57
CA HIS A 44 -11.63 -11.87 0.26
C HIS A 44 -13.09 -11.86 -0.20
N TYR A 45 -13.63 -13.04 -0.50
CA TYR A 45 -14.95 -13.19 -1.11
C TYR A 45 -16.12 -13.01 -0.15
N ASP A 46 -17.25 -12.59 -0.73
CA ASP A 46 -18.59 -12.76 -0.17
C ASP A 46 -19.00 -14.22 -0.25
N ASP A 47 -19.40 -14.79 0.88
CA ASP A 47 -20.15 -16.05 0.95
C ASP A 47 -21.60 -15.80 1.40
N PHE A 48 -22.11 -14.57 1.22
CA PHE A 48 -23.38 -14.05 1.75
C PHE A 48 -23.46 -13.98 3.28
N LYS A 49 -22.47 -14.54 4.00
CA LYS A 49 -22.32 -14.44 5.46
C LYS A 49 -21.31 -13.35 5.83
N THR A 50 -20.28 -13.15 5.01
CA THR A 50 -19.20 -12.19 5.25
C THR A 50 -19.08 -11.18 4.10
N PRO A 51 -18.86 -9.87 4.38
CA PRO A 51 -18.68 -8.86 3.33
C PRO A 51 -17.49 -9.15 2.42
N THR A 52 -17.61 -8.85 1.12
CA THR A 52 -16.46 -8.86 0.20
C THR A 52 -15.47 -7.75 0.58
N ARG A 53 -14.17 -8.05 0.56
CA ARG A 53 -13.13 -7.07 0.88
C ARG A 53 -12.02 -7.09 -0.16
N TYR A 54 -11.61 -5.90 -0.58
CA TYR A 54 -10.51 -5.68 -1.50
C TYR A 54 -9.47 -4.83 -0.78
N VAL A 55 -8.22 -5.29 -0.73
CA VAL A 55 -7.12 -4.56 -0.12
C VAL A 55 -6.01 -4.38 -1.16
N THR A 56 -5.56 -3.15 -1.35
CA THR A 56 -4.43 -2.82 -2.20
C THR A 56 -3.36 -2.11 -1.37
N TYR A 57 -2.18 -2.69 -1.29
CA TYR A 57 -1.01 -2.03 -0.73
C TYR A 57 -0.20 -1.36 -1.81
N THR A 58 0.10 -0.07 -1.63
CA THR A 58 1.18 0.59 -2.36
C THR A 58 2.41 0.55 -1.48
N HIS A 59 3.51 0.01 -1.99
CA HIS A 59 4.72 -0.21 -1.22
C HIS A 59 5.98 0.21 -1.99
N ARG A 60 7.03 0.42 -1.22
CA ARG A 60 8.38 0.71 -1.68
C ARG A 60 9.31 -0.29 -1.04
N ASN A 61 9.94 -1.15 -1.85
CA ASN A 61 10.56 -2.39 -1.34
C ASN A 61 9.54 -3.13 -0.47
N ASP A 62 9.89 -3.49 0.77
CA ASP A 62 8.96 -4.14 1.69
C ASP A 62 8.14 -3.16 2.55
N LYS A 63 8.32 -1.85 2.44
CA LYS A 63 7.60 -0.88 3.27
C LYS A 63 6.32 -0.41 2.61
N ILE A 64 5.18 -0.65 3.25
CA ILE A 64 3.87 -0.15 2.83
C ILE A 64 3.81 1.36 3.11
N ILE A 65 3.45 2.13 2.08
CA ILE A 65 3.32 3.59 2.16
C ILE A 65 1.86 4.04 2.08
N LYS A 66 1.01 3.28 1.40
CA LYS A 66 -0.44 3.51 1.36
C LYS A 66 -1.18 2.18 1.33
N GLN A 67 -2.39 2.19 1.86
CA GLN A 67 -3.35 1.11 1.72
C GLN A 67 -4.67 1.70 1.22
N ASN A 68 -5.28 1.01 0.27
CA ASN A 68 -6.67 1.23 -0.12
C ASN A 68 -7.46 -0.03 0.25
N THR A 69 -8.57 0.14 0.96
CA THR A 69 -9.44 -0.97 1.33
C THR A 69 -10.86 -0.64 0.93
N THR A 70 -11.51 -1.53 0.19
CA THR A 70 -12.94 -1.45 -0.12
C THR A 70 -13.66 -2.62 0.51
N VAL A 71 -14.69 -2.32 1.31
CA VAL A 71 -15.59 -3.29 1.92
C VAL A 71 -16.96 -3.16 1.28
N SER A 72 -17.48 -4.26 0.78
CA SER A 72 -18.79 -4.34 0.10
C SER A 72 -19.73 -5.16 0.98
N THR A 73 -20.76 -4.53 1.54
CA THR A 73 -21.73 -5.21 2.39
C THR A 73 -23.13 -5.23 1.77
N PRO A 74 -23.78 -6.39 1.61
CA PRO A 74 -25.16 -6.47 1.15
C PRO A 74 -26.17 -5.75 2.09
N TYR A 75 -27.14 -5.05 1.51
CA TYR A 75 -28.25 -4.35 2.18
C TYR A 75 -29.24 -5.29 2.85
N ILE A 76 -29.42 -6.49 2.28
CA ILE A 76 -30.40 -7.48 2.77
C ILE A 76 -30.11 -7.85 4.23
N ASN A 77 -28.85 -7.79 4.65
CA ASN A 77 -28.42 -8.02 6.04
C ASN A 77 -28.64 -6.83 7.00
N LYS A 78 -29.26 -5.72 6.58
CA LYS A 78 -29.27 -4.45 7.36
C LYS A 78 -30.61 -3.75 7.53
N ARG A 79 -31.73 -4.46 7.40
CA ARG A 79 -33.06 -3.87 7.72
C ARG A 79 -33.24 -3.51 9.20
N ASN A 80 -32.36 -3.96 10.10
CA ASN A 80 -32.44 -3.73 11.55
C ASN A 80 -31.21 -2.98 12.12
N GLY A 81 -31.16 -1.66 11.94
CA GLY A 81 -30.64 -0.70 12.94
C GLY A 81 -29.15 -0.56 13.26
N ASN A 82 -28.31 -1.60 13.23
CA ASN A 82 -26.97 -1.55 13.86
C ASN A 82 -25.79 -1.72 12.90
N TYR A 83 -25.79 -1.03 11.75
CA TYR A 83 -24.59 -1.00 10.91
C TYR A 83 -23.60 0.06 11.40
N SER A 84 -22.58 -0.40 12.13
CA SER A 84 -21.41 0.41 12.43
C SER A 84 -20.53 0.57 11.19
N SER A 85 -20.66 1.71 10.51
CA SER A 85 -19.82 2.05 9.36
C SER A 85 -18.35 2.17 9.76
N VAL A 86 -17.47 1.45 9.07
CA VAL A 86 -16.01 1.59 9.29
C VAL A 86 -15.56 3.00 8.90
N THR A 87 -16.19 3.56 7.87
CA THR A 87 -15.93 4.93 7.41
C THR A 87 -16.24 5.97 8.47
N ASP A 88 -17.26 5.76 9.31
CA ASP A 88 -17.60 6.65 10.42
C ASP A 88 -16.59 6.58 11.57
N LYS A 89 -16.05 5.39 11.85
CA LYS A 89 -15.01 5.20 12.88
C LYS A 89 -13.67 5.84 12.51
N LEU A 90 -13.38 5.92 11.21
CA LEU A 90 -12.13 6.43 10.65
C LEU A 90 -12.22 7.87 10.12
N LYS A 91 -13.41 8.48 10.14
CA LYS A 91 -13.58 9.87 9.68
C LYS A 91 -12.73 10.82 10.50
N ASN A 92 -12.29 11.91 9.86
CA ASN A 92 -11.52 12.99 10.47
C ASN A 92 -10.16 12.59 11.06
N ILE A 93 -9.63 11.41 10.72
CA ILE A 93 -8.26 11.02 11.07
C ILE A 93 -7.31 11.53 9.99
N SER A 94 -6.37 12.41 10.36
CA SER A 94 -5.35 12.90 9.44
C SER A 94 -4.56 11.74 8.82
N GLY A 95 -4.44 11.75 7.50
CA GLY A 95 -3.80 10.67 6.73
C GLY A 95 -4.77 9.57 6.26
N ILE A 96 -6.05 9.61 6.65
CA ILE A 96 -7.10 8.70 6.19
C ILE A 96 -8.16 9.49 5.42
N ARG A 97 -8.58 8.96 4.27
CA ARG A 97 -9.75 9.40 3.52
C ARG A 97 -10.74 8.26 3.44
N THR A 98 -11.99 8.53 3.77
CA THR A 98 -13.08 7.55 3.71
C THR A 98 -14.15 8.01 2.74
N THR A 99 -14.72 7.05 1.99
CA THR A 99 -15.85 7.28 1.08
C THR A 99 -16.88 6.18 1.30
N LYS A 100 -18.16 6.54 1.29
CA LYS A 100 -19.27 5.60 1.40
C LYS A 100 -20.20 5.80 0.20
N LYS A 101 -20.47 4.72 -0.54
CA LYS A 101 -21.36 4.72 -1.70
C LYS A 101 -22.42 3.64 -1.53
N TYR A 102 -23.62 3.94 -1.99
CA TYR A 102 -24.75 3.04 -1.93
C TYR A 102 -25.15 2.67 -3.36
N GLU A 103 -25.19 1.39 -3.68
CA GLU A 103 -25.58 0.91 -5.01
C GLU A 103 -26.52 -0.28 -4.89
N LYS A 104 -27.71 -0.19 -5.50
CA LYS A 104 -28.74 -1.25 -5.49
C LYS A 104 -28.95 -1.80 -4.07
N SER A 105 -28.42 -3.00 -3.82
CA SER A 105 -28.51 -3.75 -2.58
C SER A 105 -27.15 -3.95 -1.91
N VAL A 106 -26.18 -3.06 -2.12
CA VAL A 106 -24.83 -3.13 -1.53
C VAL A 106 -24.38 -1.74 -1.07
N ILE A 107 -23.68 -1.70 0.07
CA ILE A 107 -22.96 -0.53 0.58
C ILE A 107 -21.48 -0.77 0.33
N PHE A 108 -20.83 0.17 -0.36
CA PHE A 108 -19.40 0.20 -0.58
C PHE A 108 -18.76 1.22 0.35
N GLU A 109 -17.85 0.76 1.19
CA GLU A 109 -17.03 1.58 2.07
C GLU A 109 -15.58 1.52 1.61
N THR A 110 -15.04 2.64 1.13
CA THR A 110 -13.64 2.76 0.69
C THR A 110 -12.84 3.56 1.71
N ILE A 111 -11.68 3.04 2.10
CA ILE A 111 -10.77 3.59 3.09
C ILE A 111 -9.39 3.68 2.44
N GLU A 112 -8.92 4.90 2.22
CA GLU A 112 -7.58 5.18 1.73
C GLU A 112 -6.74 5.74 2.88
N VAL A 113 -5.64 5.07 3.22
CA VAL A 113 -4.70 5.55 4.23
C VAL A 113 -3.33 5.81 3.62
N ASN A 114 -2.75 6.95 3.98
CA ASN A 114 -1.38 7.31 3.67
C ASN A 114 -0.55 7.26 4.93
N PHE A 115 0.22 6.18 5.10
CA PHE A 115 1.00 5.94 6.31
C PHE A 115 2.13 6.95 6.52
N ASN A 116 2.57 7.66 5.48
CA ASN A 116 3.53 8.75 5.64
C ASN A 116 2.92 10.00 6.28
N LYS A 117 1.59 10.11 6.31
CA LYS A 117 0.84 11.24 6.90
C LYS A 117 0.10 10.85 8.18
N LEU A 118 0.10 9.58 8.55
CA LEU A 118 -0.59 9.05 9.72
C LEU A 118 0.33 9.13 10.95
N SER A 119 -0.18 9.65 12.06
CA SER A 119 0.57 9.66 13.32
C SER A 119 0.62 8.25 13.93
N LYS A 120 1.60 7.99 14.80
CA LYS A 120 1.73 6.67 15.48
C LYS A 120 0.49 6.32 16.30
N ASN A 121 -0.12 7.29 16.99
CA ASN A 121 -1.35 7.06 17.75
C ASN A 121 -2.53 6.69 16.83
N ASN A 122 -2.64 7.38 15.69
CA ASN A 122 -3.68 7.09 14.72
C ASN A 122 -3.44 5.75 13.99
N LEU A 123 -2.19 5.30 13.86
CA LEU A 123 -1.86 3.98 13.33
C LEU A 123 -2.43 2.86 14.22
N ASN A 124 -2.20 2.93 15.54
CA ASN A 124 -2.75 1.92 16.46
C ASN A 124 -4.27 1.85 16.38
N ARG A 125 -4.94 3.01 16.44
CA ARG A 125 -6.40 3.10 16.30
C ARG A 125 -6.89 2.56 14.95
N TYR A 126 -6.18 2.87 13.87
CA TYR A 126 -6.49 2.32 12.55
C TYR A 126 -6.40 0.79 12.55
N GLN A 127 -5.34 0.23 13.14
CA GLN A 127 -5.16 -1.22 13.21
C GLN A 127 -6.26 -1.94 13.99
N GLU A 128 -6.68 -1.37 15.12
CA GLU A 128 -7.78 -1.90 15.90
C GLU A 128 -9.05 -1.98 15.05
N ILE A 129 -9.43 -0.86 14.41
CA ILE A 129 -10.63 -0.78 13.58
C ILE A 129 -10.54 -1.71 12.36
N MET A 130 -9.38 -1.81 11.70
CA MET A 130 -9.21 -2.67 10.53
C MET A 130 -9.18 -4.16 10.90
N SER A 131 -8.80 -4.50 12.12
CA SER A 131 -8.86 -5.88 12.63
C SER A 131 -10.29 -6.33 12.91
N GLU A 132 -11.18 -5.42 13.34
CA GLU A 132 -12.61 -5.72 13.52
C GLU A 132 -13.32 -6.13 12.23
N ILE A 133 -12.76 -5.76 11.07
CA ILE A 133 -13.27 -6.13 9.75
C ILE A 133 -12.34 -7.09 9.01
N ASP A 134 -11.53 -7.86 9.74
CA ASP A 134 -10.66 -8.91 9.19
C ASP A 134 -9.66 -8.43 8.13
N THR A 135 -9.28 -7.13 8.15
CA THR A 135 -8.26 -6.55 7.27
C THR A 135 -7.02 -6.08 8.05
N PRO A 136 -6.41 -6.96 8.88
CA PRO A 136 -5.32 -6.56 9.77
C PRO A 136 -4.09 -6.10 8.97
N ILE A 137 -3.37 -5.13 9.53
CA ILE A 137 -2.07 -4.65 9.03
C ILE A 137 -1.07 -4.59 10.18
N THR A 138 0.21 -4.86 9.88
CA THR A 138 1.27 -4.82 10.90
C THR A 138 1.71 -3.41 11.25
N THR A 139 2.22 -3.23 12.49
CA THR A 139 2.70 -1.94 13.01
C THR A 139 3.97 -1.46 12.31
N ASP A 140 4.81 -2.41 11.88
CA ASP A 140 6.04 -2.16 11.12
C ASP A 140 5.76 -1.79 9.65
N LEU A 141 4.50 -1.88 9.21
CA LEU A 141 4.05 -1.64 7.84
C LEU A 141 4.87 -2.43 6.81
N ASN A 142 5.30 -3.63 7.18
CA ASN A 142 6.04 -4.53 6.31
C ASN A 142 5.08 -5.34 5.44
N LEU A 143 5.29 -5.31 4.12
CA LEU A 143 4.47 -5.99 3.12
C LEU A 143 4.41 -7.49 3.39
N LYS A 144 5.56 -8.15 3.55
CA LYS A 144 5.64 -9.59 3.75
C LYS A 144 4.88 -10.03 5.01
N ASN A 145 5.00 -9.28 6.10
CA ASN A 145 4.28 -9.60 7.35
C ASN A 145 2.78 -9.30 7.23
N SER A 146 2.40 -8.19 6.60
CA SER A 146 1.00 -7.83 6.37
C SER A 146 0.29 -8.79 5.42
N THR A 147 0.97 -9.25 4.36
CA THR A 147 0.47 -10.29 3.46
C THR A 147 0.16 -11.57 4.22
N LYS A 148 1.07 -12.03 5.08
CA LYS A 148 0.84 -13.22 5.91
C LYS A 148 -0.36 -13.07 6.84
N LEU A 149 -0.61 -11.86 7.38
CA LEU A 149 -1.80 -11.61 8.19
C LEU A 149 -3.08 -11.67 7.36
N LEU A 150 -3.09 -11.08 6.16
CA LEU A 150 -4.25 -11.15 5.26
C LEU A 150 -4.52 -12.59 4.80
N GLU A 151 -3.48 -13.36 4.42
CA GLU A 151 -3.64 -14.76 4.02
C GLU A 151 -4.22 -15.62 5.16
N LYS A 152 -3.84 -15.36 6.41
CA LYS A 152 -4.44 -16.02 7.59
C LYS A 152 -5.92 -15.69 7.79
N GLN A 153 -6.36 -14.51 7.31
CA GLN A 153 -7.76 -14.12 7.30
C GLN A 153 -8.49 -14.61 6.04
N GLY A 154 -7.87 -15.46 5.22
CA GLY A 154 -8.50 -16.04 4.04
C GLY A 154 -8.42 -15.18 2.77
N PHE A 155 -7.62 -14.11 2.77
CA PHE A 155 -7.39 -13.33 1.56
C PHE A 155 -6.53 -14.10 0.56
N LEU A 156 -6.90 -13.98 -0.71
CA LEU A 156 -6.14 -14.47 -1.85
C LEU A 156 -5.41 -13.30 -2.51
N THR A 157 -4.23 -13.56 -3.06
CA THR A 157 -3.59 -12.61 -3.98
C THR A 157 -4.38 -12.56 -5.29
N ALA A 158 -4.29 -11.46 -6.02
CA ALA A 158 -4.91 -11.35 -7.35
C ALA A 158 -4.49 -12.49 -8.29
N GLU A 159 -3.22 -12.90 -8.28
CA GLU A 159 -2.69 -14.02 -9.07
C GLU A 159 -3.37 -15.35 -8.72
N LYS A 160 -3.35 -15.75 -7.45
CA LYS A 160 -4.01 -16.99 -6.97
C LYS A 160 -5.51 -16.99 -7.28
N TYR A 161 -6.14 -15.82 -7.24
CA TYR A 161 -7.55 -15.72 -7.60
C TYR A 161 -7.79 -16.00 -9.09
N GLN A 162 -6.97 -15.43 -9.99
CA GLN A 162 -7.13 -15.69 -11.42
C GLN A 162 -6.93 -17.18 -11.74
N GLU A 163 -5.90 -17.81 -11.16
CA GLU A 163 -5.65 -19.26 -11.30
C GLU A 163 -6.89 -20.10 -10.91
N LEU A 164 -7.45 -19.82 -9.72
CA LEU A 164 -8.64 -20.54 -9.23
C LEU A 164 -9.91 -20.26 -10.03
N LYS A 165 -9.95 -19.13 -10.75
CA LYS A 165 -11.07 -18.79 -11.63
C LYS A 165 -10.96 -19.54 -12.95
N GLU A 166 -9.78 -19.55 -13.56
CA GLU A 166 -9.49 -20.27 -14.81
C GLU A 166 -9.70 -21.78 -14.65
N ASP A 167 -9.31 -22.37 -13.52
CA ASP A 167 -9.56 -23.80 -13.22
C ASP A 167 -11.05 -24.16 -13.06
N LYS A 168 -11.93 -23.17 -12.90
CA LYS A 168 -13.37 -23.36 -12.66
C LYS A 168 -14.26 -22.96 -13.83
N GLU A 169 -13.72 -22.32 -14.87
CA GLU A 169 -14.44 -22.05 -16.12
C GLU A 169 -14.07 -23.16 -17.13
N PRO A 170 -15.01 -24.06 -17.52
CA PRO A 170 -14.75 -25.13 -18.48
C PRO A 170 -14.57 -24.63 -19.92
#